data_AF-A0A4Z1CE71-F1
#
_entry.id   AF-A0A4Z1CE71-F1
#
_cell.length_a   1.000
_cell.length_b   1.000
_cell.length_c   1.000
_cell.angle_alpha   90.00
_cell.angle_beta   90.00
_cell.angle_gamma   90.00
#
_symmetry.space_group_name_H-M   'P 1'
#
loop_
_entity.id
_entity.type
_entity.pdbx_description
1 polymer ?
#
loop_
_entity_poly.entity_id
_entity_poly.type
_entity_poly.pdbx_seq_one_letter_code
_entity_poly.pdbx_strand_id
1 'polypeptide(L)' 'MGLQIDIAAILANHAALAARAPGARAAAVVKAEAYGLGADRVAPALYAAGVRD' A
#
# COMPACT_ATOMS: atom_id res chain seq x y z
N MET A 1 -8.17 21.40 9.91
CA MET A 1 -7.17 20.40 10.36
C MET A 1 -7.67 19.05 9.91
N GLY A 2 -6.92 18.32 9.08
CA GLY A 2 -7.35 17.02 8.54
C GLY A 2 -6.15 16.10 8.38
N LEU A 3 -6.41 14.80 8.27
CA LEU A 3 -5.39 13.80 8.04
C LEU A 3 -4.84 13.94 6.61
N GLN A 4 -3.51 14.09 6.49
CA GLN A 4 -2.83 14.12 5.19
C GLN A 4 -2.21 12.77 4.92
N ILE A 5 -2.62 12.14 3.82
CA ILE A 5 -2.13 10.82 3.41
C ILE A 5 -1.21 10.96 2.22
N ASP A 6 0.04 10.54 2.40
CA ASP A 6 1.02 10.44 1.33
C ASP A 6 0.99 9.03 0.72
N ILE A 7 0.40 8.95 -0.48
CA ILE A 7 0.27 7.70 -1.22
C ILE A 7 1.63 7.24 -1.77
N ALA A 8 2.52 8.18 -2.14
CA ALA A 8 3.85 7.83 -2.64
C ALA A 8 4.69 7.16 -1.54
N ALA A 9 4.56 7.64 -0.29
CA ALA A 9 5.20 7.01 0.86
C ALA A 9 4.70 5.57 1.09
N ILE A 10 3.39 5.31 0.92
CA ILE A 10 2.83 3.96 1.03
C ILE A 10 3.41 3.02 -0.04
N LEU A 11 3.50 3.48 -1.28
CA LEU A 11 4.09 2.69 -2.38
C LEU A 11 5.58 2.39 -2.13
N ALA A 12 6.34 3.38 -1.66
CA ALA A 12 7.75 3.22 -1.33
C ALA A 12 7.95 2.21 -0.18
N ASN A 13 7.10 2.27 0.85
CA ASN A 13 7.13 1.32 1.96
C ASN A 13 6.79 -0.10 1.52
N HIS A 14 5.79 -0.27 0.66
CA HIS A 14 5.47 -1.58 0.09
C HIS A 14 6.65 -2.14 -0.70
N ALA A 15 7.26 -1.35 -1.59
CA ALA A 15 8.43 -1.76 -2.38
C ALA A 15 9.62 -2.16 -1.48
N ALA A 16 9.88 -1.39 -0.43
CA ALA A 16 10.93 -1.71 0.54
C ALA A 16 10.66 -3.02 1.29
N LEU A 17 9.41 -3.31 1.66
CA LEU A 17 9.02 -4.57 2.29
C LEU A 17 9.13 -5.75 1.31
N ALA A 18 8.69 -5.58 0.07
CA ALA A 18 8.81 -6.60 -0.97
C ALA A 18 10.28 -6.99 -1.22
N ALA A 19 11.19 -5.99 -1.26
CA ALA A 19 12.62 -6.22 -1.44
C ALA A 19 13.26 -7.07 -0.31
N ARG A 20 12.66 -7.10 0.88
CA ARG A 20 13.15 -7.90 2.01
C ARG A 20 12.77 -9.38 1.93
N ALA A 21 11.87 -9.75 1.03
CA ALA A 21 11.37 -11.11 0.87
C ALA A 21 11.37 -11.55 -0.61
N PRO A 22 12.54 -11.70 -1.26
CA PRO A 22 12.64 -11.93 -2.70
C PRO A 22 12.01 -13.25 -3.19
N GLY A 23 11.78 -14.22 -2.29
CA GLY A 23 11.10 -15.48 -2.59
C GLY A 23 9.59 -15.46 -2.35
N ALA A 24 9.03 -14.33 -1.92
CA ALA A 24 7.62 -14.18 -1.60
C ALA A 24 7.02 -12.94 -2.26
N ARG A 25 5.69 -12.90 -2.34
CA ARG A 25 4.94 -11.73 -2.80
C ARG A 25 4.40 -10.99 -1.58
N ALA A 26 4.77 -9.72 -1.44
CA ALA A 26 4.26 -8.87 -0.37
C ALA A 26 2.82 -8.43 -0.72
N ALA A 27 1.84 -8.97 0.01
CA ALA A 27 0.44 -8.60 -0.15
C ALA A 27 0.13 -7.22 0.45
N ALA A 28 -0.79 -6.49 -0.20
CA ALA A 28 -1.33 -5.23 0.26
C ALA A 28 -2.58 -5.47 1.14
N VAL A 29 -2.38 -5.60 2.45
CA VAL A 29 -3.50 -5.75 3.38
C VAL A 29 -4.14 -4.38 3.65
N VAL A 30 -5.32 -4.13 3.08
CA VAL A 30 -6.04 -2.85 3.16
C VAL A 30 -7.33 -2.90 4.00
N LYS A 31 -7.39 -3.82 4.97
CA LYS A 31 -8.57 -3.97 5.86
C LYS A 31 -8.88 -2.69 6.64
N ALA A 32 -10.14 -2.54 7.05
CA ALA A 32 -10.61 -1.40 7.85
C ALA A 32 -10.28 -0.04 7.20
N GLU A 33 -10.69 0.16 5.94
CA GLU A 33 -10.42 1.38 5.16
C GLU A 33 -8.92 1.70 5.07
N ALA A 34 -8.10 0.70 4.74
CA ALA A 34 -6.64 0.80 4.77
C ALA A 34 -6.14 1.33 6.12
N TYR A 35 -6.67 0.79 7.23
CA TYR A 35 -6.39 1.25 8.60
C TYR A 35 -6.73 2.74 8.84
N GLY A 36 -7.81 3.22 8.22
CA GLY A 36 -8.25 4.61 8.30
C GLY A 36 -7.52 5.59 7.37
N LEU A 37 -6.67 5.09 6.47
CA LEU A 37 -5.95 5.91 5.48
C LEU A 37 -6.78 6.13 4.19
N GLY A 38 -7.89 5.42 4.02
CA GLY A 38 -8.79 5.49 2.85
C GLY A 38 -8.48 4.41 1.82
N ALA A 39 -9.24 3.31 1.84
CA ALA A 39 -8.99 2.19 0.94
C ALA A 39 -9.30 2.52 -0.53
N ASP A 40 -10.27 3.41 -0.76
CA ASP A 40 -10.66 3.94 -2.06
C ASP A 40 -9.51 4.62 -2.83
N ARG A 41 -8.54 5.16 -2.11
CA ARG A 41 -7.33 5.78 -2.70
C ARG A 41 -6.11 4.86 -2.64
N VAL A 42 -5.93 4.15 -1.51
CA VAL A 42 -4.74 3.32 -1.27
C VAL A 42 -4.76 2.06 -2.15
N ALA A 43 -5.89 1.35 -2.23
CA ALA A 43 -5.95 0.08 -2.97
C ALA A 43 -5.75 0.26 -4.48
N PRO A 44 -6.39 1.23 -5.17
CA PRO A 44 -6.13 1.46 -6.59
C PRO A 44 -4.70 1.92 -6.89
N ALA A 45 -4.08 2.69 -5.99
CA ALA A 45 -2.69 3.10 -6.17
C ALA A 45 -1.71 1.92 -6.09
N LEU A 46 -1.88 1.03 -5.09
CA LEU A 46 -1.10 -0.21 -4.98
C LEU A 46 -1.34 -1.13 -6.18
N TYR A 47 -2.59 -1.24 -6.63
CA TYR A 47 -2.92 -2.00 -7.84
C TYR A 47 -2.29 -1.38 -9.10
N ALA A 48 -2.31 -0.07 -9.27
CA ALA A 48 -1.63 0.58 -10.39
C ALA A 48 -0.10 0.35 -10.35
N ALA A 49 0.49 0.27 -9.15
CA ALA A 49 1.91 0.03 -8.93
C ALA A 49 2.36 -1.45 -9.12
N GLY A 50 1.45 -2.35 -9.47
CA GLY A 50 1.79 -3.76 -9.73
C GLY A 50 1.58 -4.70 -8.54
N VAL A 51 1.09 -4.21 -7.40
CA VAL A 51 0.72 -5.07 -6.27
C VAL A 51 -0.60 -5.78 -6.60
N ARG A 52 -0.62 -7.11 -6.51
CA ARG A 52 -1.74 -7.95 -7.01
C ARG A 52 -2.31 -8.90 -5.96
N ASP A 53 -1.68 -8.99 -4.79
CA ASP A 53 -2.11 -9.80 -3.64
C ASP A 53 -2.46 -8.91 -2.45
#